data_AF-A0A8T7HL75-F1
#
_entry.id   AF-A0A8T7HL75-F1
#
_cell.length_a   1.000
_cell.length_b   1.000
_cell.length_c   1.000
_cell.angle_alpha   90.00
_cell.angle_beta   90.00
_cell.angle_gamma   90.00
#
_symmetry.space_group_name_H-M   'P 1'
#
loop_
_entity.id
_entity.type
_entity.pdbx_description
1 polymer ?
#
loop_
_entity_poly.entity_id
_entity_poly.type
_entity_poly.pdbx_seq_one_letter_code
_entity_poly.pdbx_strand_id
1 'polypeptide(L)'
;MIGKPEWFKYRIFGWGISPKTWQGWIYAAIVAFAIGLVTSSTLTAAVKPWVFGIVFGVIILDVIHIMMQMPKKSDERENYHQLLIERNCSFAAVGALTAMALYQAYQNRLLLQDGAVMPFDMSIAVVFFAMLLTKVISTFYVRAKM
;
A
#
# COMPACT_ATOMS: atom_id res chain seq x y z
N MET A 1 -1.73 -3.48 -20.24
CA MET A 1 -1.04 -3.16 -18.97
C MET A 1 0.46 -3.09 -19.19
N ILE A 2 1.10 -2.13 -18.53
CA ILE A 2 2.50 -1.73 -18.66
C ILE A 2 3.43 -2.81 -18.11
N GLY A 3 3.11 -3.36 -16.94
CA GLY A 3 3.84 -4.50 -16.37
C GLY A 3 3.35 -5.85 -16.92
N LYS A 4 4.29 -6.77 -17.18
CA LYS A 4 3.94 -8.18 -17.49
C LYS A 4 3.87 -9.01 -16.21
N PRO A 5 2.88 -9.92 -16.05
CA PRO A 5 2.74 -10.77 -14.86
C PRO A 5 3.96 -11.62 -14.54
N GLU A 6 4.65 -12.07 -15.59
CA GLU A 6 5.88 -12.88 -15.52
C GLU A 6 7.02 -12.20 -14.75
N TRP A 7 7.01 -10.87 -14.71
CA TRP A 7 8.03 -10.09 -14.05
C TRP A 7 7.89 -10.07 -12.54
N PHE A 8 6.74 -10.53 -12.04
CA PHE A 8 6.37 -10.44 -10.63
C PHE A 8 6.10 -11.82 -10.03
N LYS A 9 6.10 -11.84 -8.71
CA LYS A 9 5.64 -12.95 -7.89
C LYS A 9 4.84 -12.40 -6.72
N TYR A 10 3.93 -13.21 -6.18
CA TYR A 10 3.31 -12.87 -4.91
C TYR A 10 4.36 -12.72 -3.82
N ARG A 11 4.19 -11.68 -3.00
CA ARG A 11 5.17 -11.35 -1.97
C ARG A 11 4.85 -12.13 -0.70
N ILE A 12 5.85 -12.84 -0.18
CA ILE A 12 5.76 -13.56 1.11
C ILE A 12 5.68 -12.56 2.28
N PHE A 13 6.35 -11.41 2.19
CA PHE A 13 6.40 -10.38 3.24
C PHE A 13 5.95 -9.00 2.73
N GLY A 14 4.86 -8.44 3.26
CA GLY A 14 4.30 -7.13 2.80
C GLY A 14 3.16 -7.28 1.80
N TRP A 15 2.66 -6.19 1.24
CA TRP A 15 1.43 -6.16 0.42
C TRP A 15 1.73 -6.27 -1.08
N GLY A 16 0.81 -6.89 -1.82
CA GLY A 16 0.84 -6.93 -3.29
C GLY A 16 1.92 -7.85 -3.88
N ILE A 17 2.63 -7.33 -4.88
CA ILE A 17 3.54 -8.09 -5.73
C ILE A 17 4.99 -7.69 -5.48
N SER A 18 5.90 -8.64 -5.69
CA SER A 18 7.34 -8.40 -5.69
C SER A 18 7.89 -8.58 -7.09
N PRO A 19 8.80 -7.72 -7.55
CA PRO A 19 9.62 -8.03 -8.70
C PRO A 19 10.33 -9.38 -8.51
N LYS A 20 10.28 -10.21 -9.55
CA LYS A 20 11.03 -11.46 -9.66
C LYS A 20 12.19 -11.31 -10.66
N THR A 21 12.02 -10.47 -11.67
CA THR A 21 12.98 -10.24 -12.76
C THR A 21 13.55 -8.82 -12.70
N TRP A 22 14.64 -8.59 -13.43
CA TRP A 22 15.21 -7.24 -13.57
C TRP A 22 14.23 -6.27 -14.25
N GLN A 23 13.39 -6.75 -15.19
CA GLN A 23 12.33 -5.92 -15.79
C GLN A 23 11.31 -5.46 -14.75
N GLY A 24 10.93 -6.34 -13.81
CA GLY A 24 10.05 -5.98 -12.70
C GLY A 24 10.67 -4.93 -11.77
N TRP A 25 12.00 -4.97 -11.57
CA TRP A 25 12.71 -3.96 -10.79
C TRP A 25 12.77 -2.62 -11.51
N ILE A 26 13.01 -2.61 -12.82
CA ILE A 26 12.93 -1.38 -13.63
C ILE A 26 11.51 -0.80 -13.59
N TYR A 27 10.48 -1.64 -13.74
CA TYR A 27 9.09 -1.20 -13.59
C TYR A 27 8.86 -0.54 -12.23
N ALA A 28 9.29 -1.18 -11.13
CA ALA A 28 9.16 -0.62 -9.79
C ALA A 28 9.90 0.72 -9.63
N ALA A 29 11.08 0.85 -10.23
CA ALA A 29 11.85 2.09 -10.23
C ALA A 29 11.13 3.20 -11.03
N ILE A 30 10.53 2.88 -12.17
CA ILE A 30 9.72 3.82 -12.98
C ILE A 30 8.50 4.29 -12.19
N VAL A 31 7.80 3.38 -11.51
CA VAL A 31 6.65 3.72 -10.65
C VAL A 31 7.09 4.65 -9.51
N ALA A 32 8.17 4.31 -8.81
CA ALA A 32 8.71 5.14 -7.72
C ALA A 32 9.14 6.53 -8.24
N PHE A 33 9.76 6.57 -9.42
CA PHE A 33 10.17 7.81 -10.07
C PHE A 33 8.97 8.68 -10.48
N ALA A 34 7.91 8.08 -11.06
CA ALA A 34 6.69 8.80 -11.41
C ALA A 34 6.01 9.43 -10.17
N ILE A 35 5.92 8.67 -9.07
CA ILE A 35 5.40 9.18 -7.79
C ILE A 35 6.30 10.30 -7.26
N GLY A 36 7.62 10.10 -7.30
CA GLY A 36 8.61 11.10 -6.89
C GLY A 36 8.48 12.40 -7.67
N LEU A 37 8.32 12.32 -8.99
CA LEU A 37 8.12 13.47 -9.88
C LEU A 37 6.87 14.28 -9.52
N VAL A 38 5.72 13.61 -9.34
CA VAL A 38 4.49 14.32 -8.95
C VAL A 38 4.67 14.97 -7.57
N THR A 39 5.35 14.30 -6.66
CA THR A 39 5.55 14.78 -5.29
C THR A 39 6.50 15.99 -5.23
N SER A 40 7.61 15.96 -5.99
CA SER A 40 8.59 17.05 -6.07
C SER A 40 8.19 18.17 -7.02
N SER A 41 7.15 17.99 -7.83
CA SER A 41 6.67 19.02 -8.74
C SER A 41 6.19 20.29 -8.02
N THR A 42 6.43 21.43 -8.67
CA THR A 42 5.97 22.77 -8.27
C THR A 42 4.52 23.05 -8.69
N LEU A 43 3.73 21.99 -8.95
CA LEU A 43 2.32 22.12 -9.31
C LEU A 43 1.54 22.85 -8.21
N THR A 44 0.59 23.69 -8.64
CA THR A 44 -0.31 24.41 -7.75
C THR A 44 -1.12 23.45 -6.89
N ALA A 45 -1.41 23.83 -5.64
CA ALA A 45 -2.17 23.02 -4.67
C ALA A 45 -3.54 22.55 -5.20
N ALA A 46 -4.17 23.30 -6.10
CA ALA A 46 -5.44 22.92 -6.73
C ALA A 46 -5.30 21.77 -7.75
N VAL A 47 -4.17 21.68 -8.46
CA VAL A 47 -3.97 20.76 -9.59
C VAL A 47 -3.21 19.50 -9.17
N LYS A 48 -2.28 19.64 -8.24
CA LYS A 48 -1.44 18.56 -7.71
C LYS A 48 -2.22 17.31 -7.26
N PRO A 49 -3.34 17.40 -6.50
CA PRO A 49 -4.09 16.21 -6.09
C PRO A 49 -4.74 15.48 -7.27
N TRP A 50 -5.19 16.19 -8.31
CA TRP A 50 -5.76 15.58 -9.51
C TRP A 50 -4.71 14.83 -10.32
N VAL A 51 -3.55 15.45 -10.56
CA VAL A 51 -2.44 14.81 -11.26
C VAL A 51 -1.96 13.57 -10.49
N PHE A 52 -1.83 13.69 -9.17
CA PHE A 52 -1.50 12.55 -8.31
C PHE A 52 -2.54 11.44 -8.42
N GLY A 53 -3.83 11.78 -8.31
CA GLY A 53 -4.92 10.81 -8.43
C GLY A 53 -4.93 10.06 -9.76
N ILE A 54 -4.68 10.75 -10.88
CA ILE A 54 -4.61 10.13 -12.21
C ILE A 54 -3.42 9.17 -12.30
N VAL A 55 -2.21 9.64 -11.95
CA VAL A 55 -0.99 8.81 -12.01
C VAL A 55 -1.13 7.58 -11.12
N PHE A 56 -1.60 7.78 -9.89
CA PHE A 56 -1.78 6.71 -8.92
C PHE A 56 -2.89 5.74 -9.35
N GLY A 57 -3.99 6.26 -9.92
CA GLY A 57 -5.08 5.45 -10.46
C GLY A 57 -4.63 4.54 -11.59
N VAL A 58 -3.81 5.05 -12.53
CA VAL A 58 -3.23 4.23 -13.61
C VAL A 58 -2.33 3.13 -13.04
N ILE A 59 -1.48 3.45 -12.06
CA ILE A 59 -0.61 2.45 -11.40
C ILE A 59 -1.44 1.38 -10.68
N ILE A 60 -2.49 1.76 -9.95
CA ILE A 60 -3.38 0.83 -9.26
C ILE A 60 -4.04 -0.12 -10.26
N LEU A 61 -4.61 0.42 -11.33
CA LEU A 61 -5.26 -0.40 -12.36
C LEU A 61 -4.25 -1.40 -12.93
N ASP A 62 -3.05 -0.95 -13.30
CA ASP A 62 -1.99 -1.80 -13.84
C ASP A 62 -1.63 -2.96 -12.89
N VAL A 63 -1.42 -2.64 -11.62
CA VAL A 63 -1.10 -3.63 -10.58
C VAL A 63 -2.25 -4.63 -10.39
N ILE A 64 -3.52 -4.19 -10.38
CA ILE A 64 -4.67 -5.08 -10.26
C ILE A 64 -4.70 -6.10 -11.40
N HIS A 65 -4.54 -5.64 -12.64
CA HIS A 65 -4.56 -6.54 -13.79
C HIS A 65 -3.36 -7.47 -13.85
N ILE A 66 -2.16 -7.00 -13.46
CA ILE A 66 -1.00 -7.87 -13.26
C ILE A 66 -1.35 -8.98 -12.27
N MET A 67 -1.94 -8.62 -11.13
CA MET A 67 -2.35 -9.57 -10.09
C MET A 67 -3.42 -10.55 -10.56
N MET A 68 -4.35 -10.14 -11.42
CA MET A 68 -5.38 -11.02 -11.98
C MET A 68 -4.81 -12.06 -12.96
N GLN A 69 -3.67 -11.78 -13.59
CA GLN A 69 -3.06 -12.63 -14.60
C GLN A 69 -1.85 -13.42 -14.11
N MET A 70 -1.42 -13.22 -12.86
CA MET A 70 -0.35 -14.02 -12.30
C MET A 70 -0.81 -15.47 -12.10
N PRO A 71 0.02 -16.46 -12.45
CA PRO A 71 -0.31 -17.86 -12.24
C PRO A 71 -0.44 -18.14 -10.74
N LYS A 72 -1.63 -18.58 -10.32
CA LYS A 72 -1.88 -19.13 -8.98
C LYS A 72 -1.16 -20.48 -8.84
N LYS A 73 0.13 -20.44 -8.57
CA LYS A 73 0.83 -21.58 -7.97
C LYS A 73 0.92 -21.32 -6.48
N SER A 74 -0.12 -21.69 -5.77
CA SER A 74 -0.12 -21.75 -4.32
C SER A 74 -0.75 -23.08 -3.93
N ASP A 75 0.00 -23.85 -3.18
CA ASP A 75 -0.52 -25.01 -2.45
C ASP A 75 -1.74 -24.57 -1.62
N GLU A 76 -2.74 -25.44 -1.42
CA GLU A 76 -3.96 -25.11 -0.64
C GLU A 76 -3.61 -24.62 0.77
N ARG A 77 -2.53 -25.18 1.33
CA ARG A 77 -1.96 -24.75 2.61
C ARG A 77 -1.41 -23.32 2.56
N GLU A 78 -0.67 -22.98 1.52
CA GLU A 78 -0.09 -21.63 1.33
C GLU A 78 -1.19 -20.58 1.12
N ASN A 79 -2.25 -20.95 0.39
CA ASN A 79 -3.46 -20.14 0.22
C ASN A 79 -4.14 -19.84 1.56
N TYR A 80 -4.37 -20.86 2.39
CA TYR A 80 -5.01 -20.66 3.69
C TYR A 80 -4.20 -19.73 4.60
N HIS A 81 -2.87 -19.87 4.61
CA HIS A 81 -1.99 -18.99 5.37
C HIS A 81 -2.01 -17.56 4.86
N GLN A 82 -1.98 -17.37 3.53
CA GLN A 82 -2.05 -16.05 2.92
C GLN A 82 -3.38 -15.36 3.28
N LEU A 83 -4.51 -16.07 3.21
CA LEU A 83 -5.82 -15.54 3.57
C LEU A 83 -5.90 -15.14 5.05
N LEU A 84 -5.33 -15.94 5.96
CA LEU A 84 -5.31 -15.61 7.39
C LEU A 84 -4.44 -14.38 7.68
N ILE A 85 -3.28 -14.30 7.04
CA ILE A 85 -2.38 -13.15 7.15
C ILE A 85 -3.07 -11.90 6.60
N GLU A 86 -3.65 -11.95 5.40
CA GLU A 86 -4.36 -10.82 4.77
C GLU A 86 -5.55 -10.33 5.60
N ARG A 87 -6.31 -11.25 6.20
CA ARG A 87 -7.40 -10.91 7.13
C ARG A 87 -6.89 -10.13 8.33
N ASN A 88 -5.87 -10.64 9.03
CA ASN A 88 -5.31 -9.99 10.23
C ASN A 88 -4.75 -8.60 9.89
N CYS A 89 -4.08 -8.51 8.74
CA CYS A 89 -3.56 -7.27 8.20
C CYS A 89 -4.65 -6.24 7.89
N SER A 90 -5.77 -6.68 7.31
CA SER A 90 -6.91 -5.82 7.01
C SER A 90 -7.59 -5.32 8.28
N PHE A 91 -7.75 -6.17 9.30
CA PHE A 91 -8.26 -5.75 10.61
C PHE A 91 -7.33 -4.75 11.30
N ALA A 92 -6.01 -4.96 11.24
CA ALA A 92 -5.05 -4.00 11.78
C ALA A 92 -5.11 -2.65 11.05
N ALA A 93 -5.27 -2.65 9.72
CA ALA A 93 -5.44 -1.44 8.92
C ALA A 93 -6.65 -0.63 9.37
N VAL A 94 -7.82 -1.28 9.48
CA VAL A 94 -9.07 -0.66 9.90
C VAL A 94 -8.95 -0.12 11.33
N GLY A 95 -8.36 -0.90 12.24
CA GLY A 95 -8.12 -0.49 13.62
C GLY A 95 -7.22 0.74 13.72
N ALA A 96 -6.10 0.76 12.98
CA ALA A 96 -5.18 1.88 12.94
C ALA A 96 -5.81 3.14 12.33
N LEU A 97 -6.56 3.00 11.22
CA LEU A 97 -7.29 4.12 10.60
C LEU A 97 -8.31 4.71 11.56
N THR A 98 -9.05 3.85 12.26
CA THR A 98 -10.05 4.28 13.23
C THR A 98 -9.39 5.01 14.41
N ALA A 99 -8.32 4.44 14.99
CA ALA A 99 -7.59 5.06 16.09
C ALA A 99 -7.00 6.42 15.69
N MET A 100 -6.45 6.52 14.48
CA MET A 100 -5.90 7.77 13.98
C MET A 100 -6.97 8.80 13.67
N ALA A 101 -8.10 8.41 13.08
CA ALA A 101 -9.23 9.31 12.85
C ALA A 101 -9.73 9.91 14.17
N LEU A 102 -9.80 9.09 15.23
CA LEU A 102 -10.14 9.55 16.58
C LEU A 102 -9.07 10.50 17.15
N TYR A 103 -7.79 10.17 17.00
CA TYR A 103 -6.68 11.01 17.46
C TYR A 103 -6.64 12.36 16.73
N GLN A 104 -6.82 12.35 15.42
CA GLN A 104 -6.87 13.56 14.59
C GLN A 104 -8.10 14.41 14.93
N ALA A 105 -9.27 13.80 15.14
CA ALA A 105 -10.45 14.49 15.63
C ALA A 105 -10.21 15.16 16.99
N TYR A 106 -9.46 14.50 17.88
CA TYR A 106 -9.09 15.05 19.18
C TYR A 106 -8.10 16.23 19.07
N GLN A 107 -7.04 16.09 18.25
CA GLN A 107 -6.02 17.12 18.05
C GLN A 107 -6.59 18.37 17.34
N ASN A 108 -7.41 18.17 16.31
CA ASN A 108 -7.96 19.24 15.50
C ASN A 108 -9.13 19.99 16.16
N ARG A 109 -9.49 19.64 17.40
CA ARG A 109 -10.58 20.31 18.14
C ARG A 109 -10.42 21.83 18.26
N LEU A 110 -9.18 22.33 18.25
CA LEU A 110 -8.84 23.76 18.32
C LEU A 110 -8.63 24.39 16.92
N LEU A 111 -8.14 23.63 15.95
CA LEU A 111 -7.86 24.07 14.58
C LEU A 111 -9.13 24.24 13.73
N LEU A 112 -10.24 23.62 14.12
CA LEU A 112 -11.57 23.78 13.51
C LEU A 112 -12.08 25.23 13.52
N GLN A 113 -11.47 26.14 14.30
CA GLN A 113 -11.85 27.55 14.36
C GLN A 113 -11.14 28.45 13.32
N ASP A 114 -9.97 28.05 12.78
CA ASP A 114 -9.07 28.97 12.05
C ASP A 114 -8.83 28.63 10.56
N GLY A 115 -9.54 27.64 9.99
CA GLY A 115 -9.56 27.42 8.54
C GLY A 115 -8.20 27.01 7.91
N ALA A 116 -7.27 26.48 8.70
CA ALA A 116 -5.93 26.12 8.24
C ALA A 116 -5.90 24.90 7.30
N VAL A 117 -4.99 24.93 6.31
CA VAL A 117 -4.76 23.85 5.34
C VAL A 117 -4.11 22.65 6.03
N MET A 118 -4.71 21.46 5.87
CA MET A 118 -4.21 20.25 6.52
C MET A 118 -2.87 19.80 5.92
N PRO A 119 -1.80 19.65 6.74
CA PRO A 119 -0.52 19.12 6.30
C PRO A 119 -0.63 17.62 5.95
N PHE A 120 0.42 17.07 5.31
CA PHE A 120 0.49 15.64 4.98
C PHE A 120 0.19 14.80 6.21
N ASP A 121 -0.83 13.95 6.09
CA ASP A 121 -1.35 13.22 7.22
C ASP A 121 -0.46 12.02 7.56
N MET A 122 0.44 12.24 8.53
CA MET A 122 1.32 11.21 9.08
C MET A 122 0.54 10.02 9.64
N SER A 123 -0.79 10.14 9.84
CA SER A 123 -1.66 9.01 10.18
C SER A 123 -1.58 7.87 9.17
N ILE A 124 -1.44 8.18 7.88
CA ILE A 124 -1.37 7.19 6.80
C ILE A 124 -0.09 6.36 6.95
N ALA A 125 1.03 6.97 7.34
CA ALA A 125 2.27 6.27 7.60
C ALA A 125 2.16 5.32 8.80
N VAL A 126 1.47 5.73 9.87
CA VAL A 126 1.19 4.90 11.05
C VAL A 126 0.34 3.68 10.67
N VAL A 127 -0.69 3.89 9.86
CA VAL A 127 -1.55 2.81 9.35
C VAL A 127 -0.74 1.80 8.54
N PHE A 128 0.08 2.27 7.59
CA PHE A 128 0.93 1.38 6.80
C PHE A 128 1.96 0.62 7.66
N PHE A 129 2.49 1.27 8.70
CA PHE A 129 3.41 0.62 9.63
C PHE A 129 2.73 -0.48 10.45
N ALA A 130 1.56 -0.21 11.03
CA ALA A 130 0.78 -1.19 11.79
C ALA A 130 0.41 -2.40 10.91
N MET A 131 -0.04 -2.14 9.68
CA MET A 131 -0.31 -3.14 8.65
C MET A 131 0.90 -4.03 8.38
N LEU A 132 2.07 -3.43 8.12
CA LEU A 132 3.30 -4.17 7.83
C LEU A 132 3.74 -5.03 9.03
N LEU A 133 3.66 -4.48 10.24
CA LEU A 133 4.07 -5.14 11.47
C LEU A 133 3.17 -6.36 11.76
N THR A 134 1.84 -6.22 11.66
CA THR A 134 0.91 -7.34 11.83
C THR A 134 1.13 -8.43 10.80
N LYS A 135 1.46 -8.08 9.55
CA LYS A 135 1.82 -9.06 8.51
C LYS A 135 3.04 -9.87 8.93
N VAL A 136 4.11 -9.17 9.30
CA VAL A 136 5.39 -9.76 9.64
C VAL A 136 5.24 -10.70 10.83
N ILE A 137 4.59 -10.25 11.91
CA ILE A 137 4.31 -11.08 13.09
C ILE A 137 3.48 -12.31 12.72
N SER A 138 2.37 -12.12 11.99
CA SER A 138 1.49 -13.24 11.61
C SER A 138 2.24 -14.26 10.74
N THR A 139 3.12 -13.79 9.85
CA THR A 139 3.94 -14.63 8.98
C THR A 139 4.95 -15.45 9.80
N PHE A 140 5.66 -14.81 10.72
CA PHE A 140 6.61 -15.51 11.60
C PHE A 140 5.90 -16.51 12.52
N TYR A 141 4.76 -16.13 13.12
CA TYR A 141 3.97 -17.01 13.98
C TYR A 141 3.50 -18.27 13.23
N VAL A 142 2.94 -18.10 12.03
CA VAL A 142 2.51 -19.24 11.20
C VAL A 142 3.70 -20.10 10.81
N ARG A 143 4.86 -19.50 10.48
CA ARG A 143 6.05 -20.23 10.08
C ARG A 143 6.70 -21.02 11.23
N ALA A 144 6.70 -20.49 12.44
CA ALA A 144 7.32 -21.11 13.62
C ALA A 144 6.49 -22.28 14.21
N LYS A 145 5.22 -22.38 13.85
CA LYS A 145 4.31 -23.45 14.32
C LYS A 145 4.27 -24.66 13.38
N MET A 146 5.13 -24.67 12.35
CA MET A 146 5.35 -25.75 11.39
C MET A 146 6.68 -26.45 11.69
#